data_AF-A0A966AUH6-F1
#
_entry.id   AF-A0A966AUH6-F1
#
_cell.length_a   1.000
_cell.length_b   1.000
_cell.length_c   1.000
_cell.angle_alpha   90.00
_cell.angle_beta   90.00
_cell.angle_gamma   90.00
#
_symmetry.space_group_name_H-M   'P 1'
#
loop_
_entity.id
_entity.type
_entity.pdbx_description
1 polymer ?
#
loop_
_entity_poly.entity_id
_entity_poly.type
_entity_poly.pdbx_seq_one_letter_code
_entity_poly.pdbx_strand_id
1 'polypeptide(L)'
;MKHKNLNFILQTLFLCLGLLLPQLCQGQDSSAPQVNKTTKSAPSAEKQAATTQRTPWSDEIVSEVSHWPLQHGGRVKPFQTYAGFLMLKINSKRSLKLEDEKLGPVEWALDFMFYPEIARSYRCIHVPNDEVLIGVGFDTTDFRRSDRYSFDQLQPVLSALYSSARDIQMAKPESKEWSLVERQTIQLTNKIRELEILLHSMDSSRHQLPLHGIKEFDEVFGESSLPGYSTFIEQIDKVETLASPDYLDSLSQDRRSEFIDAFTELRTDLLRNLEISELGISWFPPEVVSTDEESPPVTWETSSSVVQAAL
;
A
#
# COMPACT_ATOMS: atom_id res chain seq x y z
N MET A 1 7.75 30.11 -5.46
CA MET A 1 8.67 30.16 -6.63
C MET A 1 8.94 28.73 -7.10
N LYS A 2 8.63 28.44 -8.37
CA LYS A 2 8.87 27.19 -9.12
C LYS A 2 8.19 25.90 -8.61
N HIS A 3 6.85 25.88 -8.59
CA HIS A 3 6.14 24.62 -8.87
C HIS A 3 6.29 24.32 -10.37
N LYS A 4 7.35 23.60 -10.75
CA LYS A 4 7.36 22.92 -12.04
C LYS A 4 6.40 21.75 -11.89
N ASN A 5 5.38 21.71 -12.75
CA ASN A 5 4.40 20.61 -12.82
C ASN A 5 5.16 19.28 -12.95
N LEU A 6 5.08 18.45 -11.92
CA LEU A 6 5.70 17.13 -11.93
C LEU A 6 5.07 16.23 -13.02
N ASN A 7 3.80 16.51 -13.34
CA ASN A 7 3.07 16.03 -14.52
C ASN A 7 3.78 16.35 -15.86
N PHE A 8 4.47 17.49 -15.97
CA PHE A 8 5.26 17.83 -17.17
C PHE A 8 6.56 17.02 -17.22
N ILE A 9 7.20 16.81 -16.08
CA ILE A 9 8.44 16.03 -15.95
C ILE A 9 8.20 14.56 -16.30
N LEU A 10 7.10 13.98 -15.81
CA LEU A 10 6.72 12.61 -16.14
C LEU A 10 6.15 12.43 -17.55
N GLN A 11 5.46 13.43 -18.11
CA GLN A 11 5.13 13.43 -19.54
C GLN A 11 6.39 13.50 -20.40
N THR A 12 7.44 14.20 -19.96
CA THR A 12 8.72 14.27 -20.68
C THR A 12 9.46 12.93 -20.63
N LEU A 13 9.42 12.25 -19.48
CA LEU A 13 9.83 10.84 -19.31
C LEU A 13 9.03 9.87 -20.20
N PHE A 14 7.72 10.07 -20.33
CA PHE A 14 6.83 9.29 -21.20
C PHE A 14 7.14 9.50 -22.69
N LEU A 15 7.43 10.74 -23.10
CA LEU A 15 7.69 11.12 -24.48
C LEU A 15 9.07 10.64 -24.97
N CYS A 16 10.09 10.71 -24.11
CA CYS A 16 11.45 10.28 -24.46
C CYS A 16 11.54 8.77 -24.73
N LEU A 17 10.78 7.94 -24.00
CA LEU A 17 10.73 6.49 -24.23
C LEU A 17 9.85 6.12 -25.44
N GLY A 18 8.80 6.88 -25.74
CA GLY A 18 7.93 6.65 -26.89
C GLY A 18 8.61 6.91 -28.25
N LEU A 19 9.61 7.81 -28.27
CA LEU A 19 10.37 8.16 -29.49
C LEU A 19 11.55 7.22 -29.79
N LEU A 20 11.92 6.32 -28.87
CA LEU A 20 13.01 5.34 -29.05
C LEU A 20 12.54 4.00 -29.65
N LEU A 21 11.23 3.75 -29.74
CA LEU A 21 10.66 2.53 -30.34
C LEU A 21 10.87 2.33 -31.87
N PRO A 22 11.02 3.36 -32.74
CA PRO A 22 11.11 3.10 -34.16
C PRO A 22 12.50 2.67 -34.66
N GLN A 23 13.58 2.78 -33.87
CA GLN A 23 14.93 2.51 -34.37
C GLN A 23 15.39 1.04 -34.28
N LEU A 24 14.57 0.13 -33.74
CA LEU A 24 14.87 -1.31 -33.71
C LEU A 24 14.19 -2.13 -34.82
N CYS A 25 13.40 -1.51 -35.70
CA CYS A 25 12.63 -2.22 -36.72
C CYS A 25 13.11 -1.91 -38.16
N GLN A 26 14.34 -2.26 -38.52
CA GLN A 26 14.69 -2.55 -39.92
C GLN A 26 15.79 -3.62 -40.01
N GLY A 27 15.41 -4.81 -40.53
CA GLY A 27 16.32 -5.90 -40.88
C GLY A 27 15.63 -7.25 -40.83
N GLN A 28 15.21 -7.74 -42.01
CA GLN A 28 14.58 -9.03 -42.31
C GLN A 28 15.40 -10.24 -41.75
N ASP A 29 14.85 -11.42 -41.44
CA ASP A 29 14.06 -12.30 -42.30
C ASP A 29 13.34 -13.43 -41.53
N SER A 30 12.37 -14.04 -42.21
CA SER A 30 11.56 -15.18 -41.75
C SER A 30 12.36 -16.43 -41.38
N SER A 31 12.23 -16.91 -40.15
CA SER A 31 12.17 -18.35 -39.80
C SER A 31 11.77 -18.51 -38.33
N ALA A 32 10.69 -19.23 -38.07
CA ALA A 32 10.35 -19.68 -36.72
C ALA A 32 11.31 -20.78 -36.26
N PRO A 33 11.79 -20.73 -35.01
CA PRO A 33 11.84 -21.97 -34.24
C PRO A 33 11.47 -21.83 -32.76
N GLN A 34 10.56 -22.71 -32.36
CA GLN A 34 10.61 -23.59 -31.18
C GLN A 34 10.99 -22.98 -29.81
N VAL A 35 9.98 -22.99 -28.94
CA VAL A 35 10.03 -22.78 -27.49
C VAL A 35 11.02 -23.76 -26.85
N ASN A 36 12.22 -23.28 -26.51
CA ASN A 36 13.07 -23.92 -25.51
C ASN A 36 12.86 -23.24 -24.16
N LYS A 37 12.27 -23.99 -23.23
CA LYS A 37 12.23 -23.67 -21.80
C LYS A 37 13.65 -23.73 -21.25
N THR A 38 14.26 -22.56 -21.08
CA THR A 38 15.38 -22.38 -20.15
C THR A 38 14.92 -21.41 -19.08
N THR A 39 14.41 -21.98 -18.00
CA THR A 39 14.24 -21.34 -16.71
C THR A 39 15.60 -20.78 -16.27
N LYS A 40 15.82 -19.48 -16.48
CA LYS A 40 16.77 -18.72 -15.67
C LYS A 40 15.96 -18.10 -14.55
N SER A 41 16.09 -18.71 -13.38
CA SER A 41 15.65 -18.20 -12.10
C SER A 41 16.07 -16.73 -11.94
N ALA A 42 15.09 -15.85 -11.79
CA ALA A 42 15.31 -14.51 -11.25
C ALA A 42 16.03 -14.64 -9.89
N PRO A 43 17.10 -13.87 -9.63
CA PRO A 43 17.62 -13.79 -8.27
C PRO A 43 16.53 -13.14 -7.42
N SER A 44 16.13 -13.86 -6.38
CA SER A 44 15.18 -13.38 -5.39
C SER A 44 15.74 -12.10 -4.78
N ALA A 45 15.11 -10.96 -5.08
CA ALA A 45 15.25 -9.76 -4.29
C ALA A 45 15.06 -10.15 -2.81
N GLU A 46 16.06 -9.82 -1.99
CA GLU A 46 16.10 -10.16 -0.59
C GLU A 46 14.80 -9.74 0.09
N LYS A 47 14.05 -10.75 0.51
CA LYS A 47 12.88 -10.64 1.36
C LYS A 47 13.30 -9.87 2.61
N GLN A 48 12.86 -8.61 2.70
CA GLN A 48 13.03 -7.74 3.87
C GLN A 48 12.92 -8.57 5.14
N ALA A 49 13.97 -8.53 5.97
CA ALA A 49 14.02 -9.27 7.22
C ALA A 49 12.77 -8.89 8.04
N ALA A 50 11.83 -9.83 8.18
CA ALA A 50 10.60 -9.61 8.91
C ALA A 50 10.95 -9.26 10.36
N THR A 51 10.81 -7.99 10.72
CA THR A 51 10.96 -7.50 12.09
C THR A 51 10.05 -8.33 12.99
N THR A 52 10.65 -9.19 13.82
CA THR A 52 9.89 -10.12 14.68
C THR A 52 9.43 -9.45 15.98
N GLN A 53 9.85 -8.20 16.24
CA GLN A 53 9.54 -7.45 17.45
C GLN A 53 9.28 -5.98 17.13
N ARG A 54 8.16 -5.44 17.61
CA ARG A 54 7.85 -4.01 17.54
C ARG A 54 8.30 -3.32 18.81
N THR A 55 8.71 -2.06 18.69
CA THR A 55 8.92 -1.20 19.85
C THR A 55 7.59 -0.57 20.26
N PRO A 56 7.18 -0.60 21.53
CA PRO A 56 5.99 0.10 21.98
C PRO A 56 6.04 1.59 21.66
N TRP A 57 4.91 2.16 21.24
CA TRP A 57 4.79 3.59 20.96
C TRP A 57 4.96 4.42 22.24
N SER A 58 5.72 5.50 22.17
CA SER A 58 5.83 6.44 23.29
C SER A 58 4.52 7.21 23.49
N ASP A 59 4.24 7.62 24.73
CA ASP A 59 3.06 8.43 25.06
C ASP A 59 3.01 9.73 24.24
N GLU A 60 4.17 10.30 23.91
CA GLU A 60 4.31 11.47 23.04
C GLU A 60 3.78 11.20 21.63
N ILE A 61 4.23 10.12 20.96
CA ILE A 61 3.75 9.75 19.62
C ILE A 61 2.25 9.49 19.64
N VAL A 62 1.77 8.74 20.64
CA VAL A 62 0.35 8.43 20.78
C VAL A 62 -0.48 9.71 20.97
N SER A 63 0.00 10.66 21.78
CA SER A 63 -0.65 11.95 22.00
C SER A 63 -0.71 12.78 20.73
N GLU A 64 0.39 12.93 20.00
CA GLU A 64 0.44 13.71 18.76
C GLU A 64 -0.48 13.11 17.68
N VAL A 65 -0.31 11.82 17.39
CA VAL A 65 -1.10 11.12 16.36
C VAL A 65 -2.58 11.12 16.70
N SER A 66 -2.95 11.06 17.98
CA SER A 66 -4.36 11.07 18.40
C SER A 66 -5.15 12.26 17.84
N HIS A 67 -4.50 13.41 17.68
CA HIS A 67 -5.11 14.66 17.23
C HIS A 67 -5.04 14.85 15.71
N TRP A 68 -4.33 14.00 14.97
CA TRP A 68 -4.20 14.13 13.53
C TRP A 68 -5.58 14.13 12.85
N PRO A 69 -5.90 15.17 12.05
CA PRO A 69 -7.15 15.18 11.32
C PRO A 69 -7.11 14.12 10.22
N LEU A 70 -8.25 13.44 10.01
CA LEU A 70 -8.46 12.54 8.86
C LEU A 70 -9.90 12.59 8.37
N GLN A 71 -10.10 12.35 7.07
CA GLN A 71 -11.43 12.32 6.47
C GLN A 71 -11.90 10.87 6.38
N HIS A 72 -13.07 10.57 6.94
CA HIS A 72 -13.66 9.23 6.84
C HIS A 72 -15.18 9.31 6.78
N GLY A 73 -15.76 8.85 5.67
CA GLY A 73 -17.19 8.95 5.39
C GLY A 73 -17.64 10.39 5.13
N GLY A 74 -16.82 11.17 4.42
CA GLY A 74 -17.09 12.57 4.09
C GLY A 74 -16.90 13.57 5.24
N ARG A 75 -16.58 13.10 6.45
CA ARG A 75 -16.40 13.95 7.64
C ARG A 75 -14.95 13.89 8.15
N VAL A 76 -14.41 15.06 8.48
CA VAL A 76 -13.13 15.21 9.17
C VAL A 76 -13.30 14.91 10.66
N LYS A 77 -12.42 14.08 11.23
CA LYS A 77 -12.39 13.76 12.67
C LYS A 77 -10.94 13.51 13.13
N PRO A 78 -10.64 13.64 14.43
CA PRO A 78 -9.34 13.25 14.96
C PRO A 78 -9.09 11.74 14.78
N PHE A 79 -7.83 11.36 14.56
CA PHE A 79 -7.44 9.97 14.36
C PHE A 79 -7.86 9.05 15.51
N GLN A 80 -7.75 9.51 16.76
CA GLN A 80 -8.21 8.73 17.92
C GLN A 80 -9.71 8.37 17.83
N THR A 81 -10.53 9.25 17.27
CA THR A 81 -11.97 8.99 17.09
C THR A 81 -12.16 7.88 16.06
N TYR A 82 -11.51 7.99 14.90
CA TYR A 82 -11.55 6.97 13.86
C TYR A 82 -11.03 5.61 14.37
N ALA A 83 -9.81 5.57 14.90
CA ALA A 83 -9.19 4.37 15.42
C ALA A 83 -10.05 3.72 16.51
N GLY A 84 -10.63 4.53 17.39
CA GLY A 84 -11.56 4.09 18.42
C GLY A 84 -12.83 3.43 17.88
N PHE A 85 -13.44 3.98 16.83
CA PHE A 85 -14.62 3.38 16.19
C PHE A 85 -14.26 2.13 15.40
N LEU A 86 -13.16 2.16 14.66
CA LEU A 86 -12.69 1.02 13.89
C LEU A 86 -12.37 -0.16 14.83
N MET A 87 -11.57 0.06 15.87
CA MET A 87 -11.26 -0.97 16.85
C MET A 87 -12.52 -1.53 17.52
N LEU A 88 -13.49 -0.69 17.85
CA LEU A 88 -14.77 -1.16 18.40
C LEU A 88 -15.53 -2.03 17.40
N LYS A 89 -15.51 -1.69 16.11
CA LYS A 89 -16.15 -2.49 15.07
C LYS A 89 -15.45 -3.83 14.83
N ILE A 90 -14.12 -3.84 14.79
CA ILE A 90 -13.30 -5.04 14.55
C ILE A 90 -13.29 -5.96 15.79
N ASN A 91 -12.92 -5.42 16.95
CA ASN A 91 -12.63 -6.15 18.20
C ASN A 91 -13.78 -6.14 19.21
N SER A 92 -14.85 -5.38 18.96
CA SER A 92 -15.98 -5.19 19.90
C SER A 92 -15.57 -4.57 21.24
N LYS A 93 -14.34 -4.07 21.33
CA LYS A 93 -13.74 -3.42 22.50
C LYS A 93 -12.79 -2.32 22.03
N ARG A 94 -12.64 -1.27 22.84
CA ARG A 94 -11.67 -0.18 22.63
C ARG A 94 -10.30 -0.44 23.26
N SER A 95 -9.95 -1.71 23.43
CA SER A 95 -8.63 -2.12 23.89
C SER A 95 -8.37 -3.57 23.51
N LEU A 96 -7.10 -3.88 23.24
CA LEU A 96 -6.62 -5.23 22.98
C LEU A 96 -5.59 -5.59 24.04
N LYS A 97 -5.73 -6.76 24.68
CA LYS A 97 -4.75 -7.27 25.61
C LYS A 97 -3.84 -8.24 24.85
N LEU A 98 -2.57 -7.92 24.75
CA LEU A 98 -1.50 -8.81 24.31
C LEU A 98 -0.88 -9.50 25.54
N GLU A 99 0.14 -10.34 25.35
CA GLU A 99 0.79 -11.06 26.46
C GLU A 99 1.43 -10.09 27.45
N ASP A 100 2.21 -9.13 26.95
CA ASP A 100 3.03 -8.24 27.77
C ASP A 100 2.46 -6.83 27.93
N GLU A 101 1.38 -6.50 27.21
CA GLU A 101 0.86 -5.13 27.20
C GLU A 101 -0.63 -5.05 26.82
N LYS A 102 -1.18 -3.83 26.96
CA LYS A 102 -2.55 -3.51 26.56
C LYS A 102 -2.52 -2.34 25.60
N LEU A 103 -3.02 -2.56 24.38
CA LEU A 103 -3.12 -1.53 23.36
C LEU A 103 -4.45 -0.78 23.48
N GLY A 104 -4.35 0.55 23.44
CA GLY A 104 -5.46 1.42 23.12
C GLY A 104 -5.73 1.45 21.61
N PRO A 105 -6.75 2.21 21.17
CA PRO A 105 -7.11 2.24 19.76
C PRO A 105 -6.04 2.84 18.85
N VAL A 106 -5.29 3.83 19.33
CA VAL A 106 -4.29 4.55 18.52
C VAL A 106 -3.06 3.69 18.32
N GLU A 107 -2.54 3.09 19.39
CA GLU A 107 -1.43 2.15 19.38
C GLU A 107 -1.76 0.93 18.51
N TRP A 108 -2.96 0.37 18.68
CA TRP A 108 -3.45 -0.72 17.83
C TRP A 108 -3.47 -0.31 16.36
N ALA A 109 -3.99 0.87 16.03
CA ALA A 109 -4.06 1.30 14.65
C ALA A 109 -2.68 1.58 14.05
N LEU A 110 -1.79 2.21 14.82
CA LEU A 110 -0.39 2.44 14.44
C LEU A 110 0.36 1.12 14.19
N ASP A 111 0.12 0.07 14.98
CA ASP A 111 0.69 -1.25 14.72
C ASP A 111 0.24 -1.79 13.35
N PHE A 112 -1.04 -1.69 13.01
CA PHE A 112 -1.54 -2.09 11.69
C PHE A 112 -0.92 -1.25 10.56
N MET A 113 -0.61 0.03 10.83
CA MET A 113 -0.01 0.95 9.87
C MET A 113 1.51 0.85 9.74
N PHE A 114 2.25 0.41 10.75
CA PHE A 114 3.72 0.49 10.71
C PHE A 114 4.41 -0.84 11.01
N TYR A 115 3.69 -1.78 11.62
CA TYR A 115 4.14 -3.14 11.91
C TYR A 115 3.11 -4.17 11.40
N PRO A 116 2.64 -4.10 10.14
CA PRO A 116 1.60 -4.99 9.63
C PRO A 116 1.99 -6.48 9.74
N GLU A 117 3.26 -6.81 9.55
CA GLU A 117 3.81 -8.16 9.71
C GLU A 117 3.64 -8.73 11.12
N ILE A 118 3.54 -7.88 12.14
CA ILE A 118 3.24 -8.26 13.52
C ILE A 118 1.73 -8.17 13.76
N ALA A 119 1.11 -7.04 13.42
CA ALA A 119 -0.29 -6.74 13.74
C ALA A 119 -1.28 -7.71 13.09
N ARG A 120 -0.96 -8.28 11.92
CA ARG A 120 -1.77 -9.31 11.26
C ARG A 120 -1.95 -10.59 12.08
N SER A 121 -1.06 -10.85 13.04
CA SER A 121 -1.15 -11.97 13.98
C SER A 121 -2.07 -11.69 15.18
N TYR A 122 -2.49 -10.44 15.40
CA TYR A 122 -3.33 -10.07 16.53
C TYR A 122 -4.72 -10.67 16.41
N ARG A 123 -5.14 -11.46 17.42
CA ARG A 123 -6.51 -12.00 17.51
C ARG A 123 -7.52 -10.92 17.91
N CYS A 124 -7.79 -9.98 17.01
CA CYS A 124 -8.67 -8.85 17.24
C CYS A 124 -9.94 -8.85 16.38
N ILE A 125 -10.09 -9.71 15.38
CA ILE A 125 -11.28 -9.74 14.51
C ILE A 125 -12.35 -10.59 15.18
N HIS A 126 -13.35 -9.96 15.79
CA HIS A 126 -14.44 -10.68 16.45
C HIS A 126 -15.46 -11.23 15.45
N VAL A 127 -15.61 -12.55 15.46
CA VAL A 127 -16.60 -13.32 14.71
C VAL A 127 -17.62 -13.88 15.69
N PRO A 128 -18.87 -13.39 15.68
CA PRO A 128 -19.84 -13.77 16.69
C PRO A 128 -20.46 -15.17 16.48
N ASN A 129 -20.37 -15.72 15.27
CA ASN A 129 -20.94 -17.01 14.88
C ASN A 129 -19.98 -17.73 13.91
N ASP A 130 -19.45 -18.87 14.34
CA ASP A 130 -18.52 -19.73 13.61
C ASP A 130 -19.10 -20.30 12.31
N GLU A 131 -20.42 -20.46 12.21
CA GLU A 131 -21.12 -20.88 11.00
C GLU A 131 -20.74 -20.05 9.76
N VAL A 132 -20.41 -18.76 9.94
CA VAL A 132 -19.91 -17.89 8.87
C VAL A 132 -18.60 -18.42 8.29
N LEU A 133 -17.69 -18.87 9.15
CA LEU A 133 -16.37 -19.38 8.79
C LEU A 133 -16.45 -20.84 8.30
N ILE A 134 -17.27 -21.67 8.94
CA ILE A 134 -17.55 -23.05 8.49
C ILE A 134 -18.11 -23.04 7.07
N GLY A 135 -19.05 -22.12 6.77
CA GLY A 135 -19.66 -21.99 5.45
C GLY A 135 -18.68 -21.67 4.31
N VAL A 136 -17.48 -21.17 4.64
CA VAL A 136 -16.40 -20.88 3.67
C VAL A 136 -15.22 -21.85 3.79
N GLY A 137 -15.42 -22.97 4.49
CA GLY A 137 -14.43 -24.04 4.59
C GLY A 137 -13.31 -23.80 5.61
N PHE A 138 -13.50 -22.89 6.57
CA PHE A 138 -12.55 -22.68 7.66
C PHE A 138 -12.84 -23.65 8.82
N ASP A 139 -11.79 -24.30 9.32
CA ASP A 139 -11.90 -25.19 10.48
C ASP A 139 -11.91 -24.39 11.79
N THR A 140 -13.00 -24.53 12.54
CA THR A 140 -13.24 -23.82 13.81
C THR A 140 -13.15 -24.74 15.03
N THR A 141 -12.69 -25.99 14.87
CA THR A 141 -12.67 -27.00 15.95
C THR A 141 -11.93 -26.56 17.22
N ASP A 142 -10.84 -25.80 17.08
CA ASP A 142 -10.06 -25.27 18.20
C ASP A 142 -10.61 -23.95 18.79
N PHE A 143 -11.75 -23.47 18.28
CA PHE A 143 -12.32 -22.16 18.61
C PHE A 143 -13.73 -22.29 19.22
N ARG A 144 -14.15 -21.22 19.90
CA ARG A 144 -15.54 -21.10 20.36
C ARG A 144 -16.42 -20.62 19.21
N ARG A 145 -17.72 -20.89 19.31
CA ARG A 145 -18.75 -20.34 18.41
C ARG A 145 -18.64 -18.81 18.22
N SER A 146 -18.32 -18.09 19.28
CA SER A 146 -18.06 -16.65 19.27
C SER A 146 -16.63 -16.41 19.73
N ASP A 147 -15.74 -16.03 18.82
CA ASP A 147 -14.32 -15.90 19.12
C ASP A 147 -13.66 -14.80 18.28
N ARG A 148 -12.39 -14.50 18.58
CA ARG A 148 -11.56 -13.57 17.84
C ARG A 148 -10.50 -14.31 17.05
N TYR A 149 -10.30 -13.85 15.82
CA TYR A 149 -9.34 -14.37 14.88
C TYR A 149 -8.34 -13.29 14.52
N SER A 150 -7.15 -13.71 14.10
CA SER A 150 -6.16 -12.83 13.49
C SER A 150 -6.40 -12.73 11.98
N PHE A 151 -5.81 -11.71 11.35
CA PHE A 151 -5.89 -11.57 9.91
C PHE A 151 -5.21 -12.75 9.21
N ASP A 152 -4.03 -13.16 9.70
CA ASP A 152 -3.30 -14.29 9.11
C ASP A 152 -4.04 -15.63 9.24
N GLN A 153 -4.79 -15.83 10.33
CA GLN A 153 -5.66 -17.00 10.45
C GLN A 153 -6.75 -17.01 9.38
N LEU A 154 -7.35 -15.86 9.09
CA LEU A 154 -8.45 -15.76 8.11
C LEU A 154 -7.94 -15.70 6.65
N GLN A 155 -6.68 -15.32 6.44
CA GLN A 155 -6.08 -15.14 5.11
C GLN A 155 -6.40 -16.25 4.10
N PRO A 156 -6.31 -17.56 4.45
CA PRO A 156 -6.56 -18.64 3.50
C PRO A 156 -8.00 -18.68 2.95
N VAL A 157 -8.98 -18.14 3.69
CA VAL A 157 -10.40 -18.20 3.36
C VAL A 157 -11.00 -16.85 2.93
N LEU A 158 -10.21 -15.77 2.90
CA LEU A 158 -10.72 -14.44 2.55
C LEU A 158 -11.39 -14.40 1.17
N SER A 159 -10.79 -15.05 0.16
CA SER A 159 -11.35 -15.08 -1.19
C SER A 159 -12.74 -15.74 -1.23
N ALA A 160 -12.92 -16.83 -0.48
CA ALA A 160 -14.19 -17.53 -0.36
C ALA A 160 -15.22 -16.67 0.41
N LEU A 161 -14.77 -15.99 1.47
CA LEU A 161 -15.61 -15.07 2.24
C LEU A 161 -16.09 -13.88 1.40
N TYR A 162 -15.20 -13.25 0.63
CA TYR A 162 -15.55 -12.16 -0.29
C TYR A 162 -16.53 -12.60 -1.37
N SER A 163 -16.35 -13.81 -1.92
CA SER A 163 -17.23 -14.37 -2.94
C SER A 163 -18.62 -14.68 -2.35
N SER A 164 -18.67 -15.31 -1.18
CA SER A 164 -19.94 -15.58 -0.47
C SER A 164 -20.71 -14.29 -0.18
N ALA A 165 -20.05 -13.25 0.32
CA ALA A 165 -20.70 -11.95 0.57
C ALA A 165 -21.26 -11.32 -0.72
N ARG A 166 -20.52 -11.42 -1.84
CA ARG A 166 -20.96 -10.93 -3.15
C ARG A 166 -22.19 -11.70 -3.63
N ASP A 167 -22.16 -13.03 -3.56
CA ASP A 167 -23.25 -13.89 -4.02
C ASP A 167 -24.53 -13.65 -3.21
N ILE A 168 -24.42 -13.45 -1.89
CA ILE A 168 -25.55 -13.06 -1.03
C ILE A 168 -26.15 -11.74 -1.50
N GLN A 169 -25.32 -10.71 -1.75
CA GLN A 169 -25.79 -9.40 -2.18
C GLN A 169 -26.45 -9.43 -3.56
N MET A 170 -25.94 -10.27 -4.48
CA MET A 170 -26.53 -10.43 -5.81
C MET A 170 -27.86 -11.19 -5.77
N ALA A 171 -27.94 -12.26 -4.97
CA ALA A 171 -29.15 -13.07 -4.84
C ALA A 171 -30.25 -12.37 -4.03
N LYS A 172 -29.86 -11.58 -3.02
CA LYS A 172 -30.75 -10.89 -2.09
C LYS A 172 -30.29 -9.44 -1.90
N PRO A 173 -30.69 -8.52 -2.79
CA PRO A 173 -30.26 -7.12 -2.72
C PRO A 173 -30.72 -6.40 -1.44
N GLU A 174 -31.86 -6.82 -0.86
CA GLU A 174 -32.43 -6.19 0.31
C GLU A 174 -31.98 -6.86 1.62
N SER A 175 -31.33 -6.10 2.51
CA SER A 175 -30.76 -6.61 3.77
C SER A 175 -31.75 -7.26 4.76
N LYS A 176 -33.06 -7.03 4.56
CA LYS A 176 -34.14 -7.63 5.34
C LYS A 176 -34.35 -9.11 5.01
N GLU A 177 -33.93 -9.54 3.83
CA GLU A 177 -34.06 -10.92 3.34
C GLU A 177 -32.89 -11.81 3.78
N TRP A 178 -31.81 -11.20 4.29
CA TRP A 178 -30.65 -11.93 4.77
C TRP A 178 -30.96 -12.69 6.05
N SER A 179 -30.60 -13.97 6.05
CA SER A 179 -30.51 -14.78 7.27
C SER A 179 -29.47 -14.18 8.23
N LEU A 180 -29.46 -14.65 9.47
CA LEU A 180 -28.47 -14.22 10.45
C LEU A 180 -27.04 -14.48 9.97
N VAL A 181 -26.77 -15.68 9.45
CA VAL A 181 -25.44 -16.07 8.94
C VAL A 181 -25.05 -15.19 7.76
N GLU A 182 -25.96 -15.00 6.79
CA GLU A 182 -25.71 -14.16 5.61
C GLU A 182 -25.36 -12.71 5.99
N ARG A 183 -26.12 -12.14 6.93
CA ARG A 183 -25.84 -10.80 7.46
C ARG A 183 -24.48 -10.74 8.14
N GLN A 184 -24.13 -11.75 8.93
CA GLN A 184 -22.86 -11.80 9.64
C GLN A 184 -21.67 -12.04 8.68
N THR A 185 -21.86 -12.78 7.58
CA THR A 185 -20.88 -12.92 6.49
C THR A 185 -20.57 -11.56 5.87
N ILE A 186 -21.59 -10.77 5.51
CA ILE A 186 -21.41 -9.42 4.95
C ILE A 186 -20.75 -8.50 5.99
N GLN A 187 -21.18 -8.54 7.25
CA GLN A 187 -20.59 -7.74 8.31
C GLN A 187 -19.11 -8.06 8.54
N LEU A 188 -18.75 -9.34 8.61
CA LEU A 188 -17.36 -9.78 8.76
C LEU A 188 -16.52 -9.33 7.57
N THR A 189 -17.02 -9.48 6.36
CA THR A 189 -16.37 -9.02 5.14
C THR A 189 -16.09 -7.51 5.18
N ASN A 190 -17.07 -6.70 5.61
CA ASN A 190 -16.90 -5.25 5.75
C ASN A 190 -15.91 -4.88 6.86
N LYS A 191 -15.86 -5.64 7.96
CA LYS A 191 -14.82 -5.48 9.00
C LYS A 191 -13.42 -5.70 8.40
N ILE A 192 -13.25 -6.78 7.64
CA ILE A 192 -11.94 -7.13 7.07
C ILE A 192 -11.50 -6.06 6.07
N ARG A 193 -12.38 -5.59 5.17
CA ARG A 193 -12.04 -4.49 4.25
C ARG A 193 -11.59 -3.22 4.97
N GLU A 194 -12.24 -2.83 6.06
CA GLU A 194 -11.82 -1.66 6.81
C GLU A 194 -10.48 -1.86 7.53
N LEU A 195 -10.16 -3.10 7.91
CA LEU A 195 -8.85 -3.44 8.44
C LEU A 195 -7.77 -3.45 7.35
N GLU A 196 -8.09 -3.93 6.15
CA GLU A 196 -7.20 -3.89 4.98
C GLU A 196 -6.85 -2.44 4.59
N ILE A 197 -7.83 -1.52 4.60
CA ILE A 197 -7.56 -0.08 4.40
C ILE A 197 -6.50 0.42 5.38
N LEU A 198 -6.59 0.03 6.66
CA LEU A 198 -5.62 0.42 7.67
C LEU A 198 -4.25 -0.22 7.45
N LEU A 199 -4.20 -1.53 7.12
CA LEU A 199 -2.98 -2.27 6.78
C LEU A 199 -2.21 -1.61 5.63
N HIS A 200 -2.92 -1.25 4.57
CA HIS A 200 -2.35 -0.72 3.34
C HIS A 200 -2.14 0.80 3.36
N SER A 201 -2.69 1.51 4.36
CA SER A 201 -2.64 2.98 4.44
C SER A 201 -1.24 3.60 4.42
N MET A 202 -0.22 2.82 4.81
CA MET A 202 1.17 3.26 4.90
C MET A 202 2.13 2.37 4.10
N ASP A 203 1.63 1.55 3.16
CA ASP A 203 2.46 0.69 2.30
C ASP A 203 3.57 1.51 1.60
N SER A 204 3.23 2.66 1.02
CA SER A 204 4.22 3.53 0.35
C SER A 204 5.30 4.05 1.30
N SER A 205 5.01 4.25 2.59
CA SER A 205 6.02 4.70 3.56
C SER A 205 7.00 3.59 3.95
N ARG A 206 6.58 2.32 3.83
CA ARG A 206 7.39 1.14 4.16
C ARG A 206 8.08 0.55 2.94
N HIS A 207 7.57 0.85 1.74
CA HIS A 207 8.08 0.31 0.50
C HIS A 207 9.47 0.86 0.17
N GLN A 208 10.33 -0.04 -0.26
CA GLN A 208 11.69 0.26 -0.70
C GLN A 208 11.78 0.01 -2.19
N LEU A 209 12.27 1.00 -2.94
CA LEU A 209 12.34 0.89 -4.38
C LEU A 209 13.53 -0.03 -4.79
N PRO A 210 13.35 -0.91 -5.78
CA PRO A 210 14.38 -1.84 -6.22
C PRO A 210 15.44 -1.15 -7.11
N LEU A 211 16.12 -0.14 -6.56
CA LEU A 211 17.06 0.71 -7.31
C LEU A 211 18.54 0.38 -7.07
N HIS A 212 18.84 -0.60 -6.22
CA HIS A 212 20.20 -0.97 -5.85
C HIS A 212 20.93 -1.73 -6.96
N GLY A 213 22.25 -1.55 -7.05
CA GLY A 213 23.10 -2.29 -7.99
C GLY A 213 23.07 -1.77 -9.42
N ILE A 214 22.33 -0.67 -9.64
CA ILE A 214 22.36 0.10 -10.87
C ILE A 214 23.20 1.35 -10.58
N LYS A 215 24.37 1.40 -11.21
CA LYS A 215 25.39 2.44 -10.96
C LYS A 215 24.81 3.85 -10.97
N GLU A 216 23.94 4.14 -11.93
CA GLU A 216 23.32 5.45 -12.10
C GLU A 216 22.43 5.83 -10.91
N PHE A 217 21.69 4.86 -10.35
CA PHE A 217 20.88 5.08 -9.15
C PHE A 217 21.73 5.09 -7.88
N ASP A 218 22.77 4.26 -7.80
CA ASP A 218 23.71 4.27 -6.68
C ASP A 218 24.44 5.62 -6.56
N GLU A 219 24.73 6.29 -7.68
CA GLU A 219 25.28 7.65 -7.69
C GLU A 219 24.31 8.71 -7.14
N VAL A 220 23.00 8.49 -7.27
CA VAL A 220 21.95 9.42 -6.81
C VAL A 220 21.56 9.16 -5.34
N PHE A 221 21.40 7.90 -4.97
CA PHE A 221 20.81 7.45 -3.71
C PHE A 221 21.83 6.86 -2.72
N GLY A 222 23.04 6.56 -3.19
CA GLY A 222 24.12 5.91 -2.43
C GLY A 222 24.04 4.38 -2.50
N GLU A 223 25.20 3.73 -2.71
CA GLU A 223 25.36 2.27 -2.91
C GLU A 223 24.79 1.37 -1.79
N SER A 224 24.51 1.91 -0.60
CA SER A 224 24.03 1.14 0.56
C SER A 224 22.58 1.41 0.92
N SER A 225 21.87 2.26 0.17
CA SER A 225 20.50 2.66 0.49
C SER A 225 19.52 2.03 -0.49
N LEU A 226 18.50 1.34 0.03
CA LEU A 226 17.27 1.07 -0.72
C LEU A 226 16.35 2.29 -0.52
N PRO A 227 16.31 3.26 -1.46
CA PRO A 227 15.55 4.48 -1.23
C PRO A 227 14.05 4.17 -1.11
N GLY A 228 13.43 4.71 -0.06
CA GLY A 228 11.98 4.78 0.03
C GLY A 228 11.42 5.91 -0.83
N TYR A 229 10.10 6.02 -0.87
CA TYR A 229 9.40 7.06 -1.66
C TYR A 229 9.84 8.48 -1.33
N SER A 230 10.01 8.83 -0.05
CA SER A 230 10.42 10.18 0.35
C SER A 230 11.80 10.55 -0.20
N THR A 231 12.78 9.65 -0.06
CA THR A 231 14.14 9.84 -0.60
C THR A 231 14.12 9.93 -2.12
N PHE A 232 13.28 9.12 -2.78
CA PHE A 232 13.10 9.20 -4.23
C PHE A 232 12.59 10.56 -4.68
N ILE A 233 11.53 11.05 -4.05
CA ILE A 233 10.91 12.36 -4.37
C ILE A 233 11.91 13.49 -4.13
N GLU A 234 12.69 13.45 -3.04
CA GLU A 234 13.73 14.45 -2.76
C GLU A 234 14.82 14.54 -3.84
N GLN A 235 15.09 13.45 -4.56
CA GLN A 235 16.12 13.38 -5.60
C GLN A 235 15.53 13.32 -7.02
N ILE A 236 14.24 13.61 -7.20
CA ILE A 236 13.54 13.41 -8.47
C ILE A 236 14.18 14.16 -9.65
N ASP A 237 14.69 15.38 -9.41
CA ASP A 237 15.37 16.18 -10.43
C ASP A 237 16.64 15.48 -10.97
N LYS A 238 17.36 14.75 -10.10
CA LYS A 238 18.54 13.99 -10.50
C LYS A 238 18.14 12.77 -11.31
N VAL A 239 17.06 12.09 -10.92
CA VAL A 239 16.50 10.96 -11.67
C VAL A 239 16.01 11.41 -13.06
N GLU A 240 15.36 12.58 -13.17
CA GLU A 240 14.95 13.17 -14.45
C GLU A 240 16.17 13.40 -15.36
N THR A 241 17.27 13.89 -14.79
CA THR A 241 18.52 14.10 -15.53
C THR A 241 19.08 12.80 -16.10
N LEU A 242 19.04 11.71 -15.34
CA LEU A 242 19.47 10.36 -15.79
C LEU A 242 18.60 9.81 -16.92
N ALA A 243 17.34 10.23 -17.00
CA ALA A 243 16.43 9.77 -18.04
C ALA A 243 16.40 10.71 -19.27
N SER A 244 17.24 11.74 -19.30
CA SER A 244 17.32 12.67 -20.43
C SER A 244 17.93 11.98 -21.67
N PRO A 245 17.49 12.32 -22.90
CA PRO A 245 18.07 11.78 -24.12
C PRO A 245 19.58 11.96 -24.19
N ASP A 246 20.08 13.14 -23.80
CA ASP A 246 21.51 13.47 -23.80
C ASP A 246 22.32 12.53 -22.91
N TYR A 247 21.81 12.21 -21.71
CA TYR A 247 22.47 11.27 -20.81
C TYR A 247 22.42 9.84 -21.36
N LEU A 248 21.25 9.38 -21.80
CA LEU A 248 21.08 8.04 -22.37
C LEU A 248 21.98 7.83 -23.59
N ASP A 249 22.13 8.85 -24.43
CA ASP A 249 22.97 8.81 -25.62
C ASP A 249 24.47 8.74 -25.29
N SER A 250 24.87 9.21 -24.09
CA SER A 250 26.25 9.08 -23.60
C SER A 250 26.60 7.68 -23.10
N LEU A 251 25.61 6.84 -22.80
CA LEU A 251 25.81 5.47 -22.31
C LEU A 251 26.16 4.50 -23.46
N SER A 252 26.99 3.49 -23.14
CA SER A 252 27.22 2.36 -24.05
C SER A 252 25.92 1.58 -24.28
N GLN A 253 25.82 0.85 -25.41
CA GLN A 253 24.60 0.14 -25.78
C GLN A 253 24.15 -0.86 -24.70
N ASP A 254 25.07 -1.65 -24.15
CA ASP A 254 24.77 -2.63 -23.11
C ASP A 254 24.27 -1.97 -21.81
N ARG A 255 24.92 -0.88 -21.37
CA ARG A 255 24.55 -0.15 -20.15
C ARG A 255 23.24 0.60 -20.31
N ARG A 256 22.98 1.15 -21.51
CA ARG A 256 21.72 1.79 -21.84
C ARG A 256 20.55 0.79 -21.74
N SER A 257 20.73 -0.43 -22.22
CA SER A 257 19.71 -1.49 -22.10
C SER A 257 19.43 -1.81 -20.63
N GLU A 258 20.48 -2.05 -19.84
CA GLU A 258 20.38 -2.34 -18.40
C GLU A 258 19.66 -1.22 -17.63
N PHE A 259 20.00 0.04 -17.92
CA PHE A 259 19.34 1.20 -17.33
C PHE A 259 17.86 1.30 -17.72
N ILE A 260 17.52 1.11 -19.01
CA ILE A 260 16.14 1.17 -19.49
C ILE A 260 15.28 0.08 -18.85
N ASP A 261 15.82 -1.12 -18.67
CA ASP A 261 15.13 -2.23 -18.00
C ASP A 261 14.86 -1.89 -16.53
N ALA A 262 15.88 -1.41 -15.80
CA ALA A 262 15.74 -0.99 -14.41
C ALA A 262 14.75 0.18 -14.25
N PHE A 263 14.78 1.15 -15.17
CA PHE A 263 13.86 2.29 -15.17
C PHE A 263 12.41 1.85 -15.44
N THR A 264 12.23 0.86 -16.33
CA THR A 264 10.92 0.26 -16.62
C THR A 264 10.38 -0.52 -15.42
N GLU A 265 11.24 -1.24 -14.70
CA GLU A 265 10.89 -1.92 -13.45
C GLU A 265 10.47 -0.92 -12.38
N LEU A 266 11.26 0.14 -12.15
CA LEU A 266 10.92 1.22 -11.23
C LEU A 266 9.54 1.82 -11.57
N ARG A 267 9.29 2.16 -12.84
CA ARG A 267 7.99 2.71 -13.25
C ARG A 267 6.85 1.75 -12.92
N THR A 268 7.03 0.47 -13.20
CA THR A 268 6.01 -0.56 -12.94
C THR A 268 5.74 -0.70 -11.45
N ASP A 269 6.79 -0.67 -10.63
CA ASP A 269 6.71 -0.72 -9.18
C ASP A 269 6.03 0.53 -8.58
N LEU A 270 6.36 1.73 -9.10
CA LEU A 270 5.71 2.98 -8.70
C LEU A 270 4.20 2.96 -8.99
N LEU A 271 3.80 2.56 -10.20
CA LEU A 271 2.40 2.48 -10.60
C LEU A 271 1.62 1.46 -9.76
N ARG A 272 2.21 0.29 -9.50
CA ARG A 272 1.58 -0.75 -8.67
C ARG A 272 1.31 -0.28 -7.25
N ASN A 273 2.29 0.37 -6.64
CA ASN A 273 2.17 0.87 -5.27
C ASN A 273 1.22 2.07 -5.17
N LEU A 274 1.12 2.88 -6.22
CA LEU A 274 0.11 3.93 -6.34
C LEU A 274 -1.30 3.36 -6.27
N GLU A 275 -1.61 2.35 -7.07
CA GLU A 275 -2.91 1.66 -7.05
C GLU A 275 -3.25 1.09 -5.65
N ILE A 276 -2.27 0.55 -4.94
CA ILE A 276 -2.45 0.04 -3.57
C ILE A 276 -2.73 1.20 -2.60
N SER A 277 -2.02 2.32 -2.74
CA SER A 277 -2.19 3.48 -1.88
C SER A 277 -3.50 4.25 -2.10
N GLU A 278 -4.17 4.09 -3.25
CA GLU A 278 -5.53 4.63 -3.49
C GLU A 278 -6.57 4.02 -2.54
N LEU A 279 -6.30 2.82 -2.02
CA LEU A 279 -7.16 2.13 -1.05
C LEU A 279 -6.91 2.60 0.40
N GLY A 280 -5.90 3.45 0.62
CA GLY A 280 -5.48 3.93 1.94
C GLY A 280 -6.34 5.05 2.53
N ILE A 281 -5.98 5.47 3.75
CA ILE A 281 -6.64 6.59 4.46
C ILE A 281 -6.17 7.92 3.84
N SER A 282 -7.09 8.85 3.58
CA SER A 282 -6.77 10.22 3.21
C SER A 282 -6.31 11.01 4.45
N TRP A 283 -5.01 11.31 4.50
CA TRP A 283 -4.39 12.14 5.54
C TRP A 283 -4.44 13.61 5.16
N PHE A 284 -4.61 14.48 6.14
CA PHE A 284 -4.41 15.91 5.93
C PHE A 284 -2.93 16.24 6.12
N PRO A 285 -2.28 16.95 5.17
CA PRO A 285 -0.97 17.48 5.43
C PRO A 285 -1.06 18.45 6.63
N PRO A 286 -0.04 18.50 7.51
CA PRO A 286 0.02 19.55 8.51
C PRO A 286 0.00 20.88 7.77
N GLU A 287 -0.97 21.75 8.07
CA GLU A 287 -1.02 23.08 7.50
C GLU A 287 0.31 23.78 7.82
N VAL A 288 1.04 24.17 6.77
CA VAL A 288 1.97 25.28 6.94
C VAL A 288 1.07 26.48 7.15
N VAL A 289 0.99 26.97 8.39
CA VAL A 289 0.28 28.21 8.71
C VAL A 289 0.98 29.32 7.93
N SER A 290 0.53 29.60 6.70
CA SER A 290 0.97 30.78 5.96
C SER A 290 0.27 31.96 6.59
N THR A 291 1.05 32.92 7.09
CA THR A 291 0.53 34.18 7.65
C THR A 291 0.03 35.15 6.57
N ASP A 292 0.02 34.74 5.30
CA ASP A 292 -0.32 35.60 4.15
C ASP A 292 -1.70 35.20 3.57
N GLU A 293 -2.57 36.19 3.38
CA GLU A 293 -4.01 36.09 3.08
C GLU A 293 -4.39 35.58 1.67
N GLU A 294 -3.44 35.06 0.88
CA GLU A 294 -3.71 34.51 -0.46
C GLU A 294 -3.24 33.04 -0.57
N SER A 295 -3.85 32.15 0.21
CA SER A 295 -3.75 30.70 -0.05
C SER A 295 -4.98 30.24 -0.86
N PRO A 296 -4.80 29.54 -1.99
CA PRO A 296 -5.91 28.92 -2.70
C PRO A 296 -6.62 27.89 -1.79
N PRO A 297 -7.91 27.57 -2.06
CA PRO A 297 -8.65 26.63 -1.22
C PRO A 297 -7.92 25.29 -1.15
N VAL A 298 -7.77 24.75 0.06
CA VAL A 298 -7.19 23.42 0.31
C VAL A 298 -7.86 22.40 -0.61
N THR A 299 -7.11 21.87 -1.57
CA THR A 299 -7.56 20.78 -2.44
C THR A 299 -7.16 19.44 -1.84
N TRP A 300 -8.16 18.55 -1.80
CA TRP A 300 -8.17 17.29 -1.07
C TRP A 300 -7.40 16.20 -1.82
N GLU A 301 -6.44 15.55 -1.18
CA GLU A 301 -5.59 14.56 -1.84
C GLU A 301 -5.27 13.36 -0.92
N THR A 302 -5.38 12.12 -1.44
CA THR A 302 -4.82 10.90 -0.81
C THR A 302 -3.30 10.91 -0.94
N SER A 303 -2.58 10.06 -0.17
CA SER A 303 -1.15 9.83 -0.44
C SER A 303 -0.91 9.43 -1.90
N SER A 304 -1.81 8.60 -2.45
CA SER A 304 -1.80 8.26 -3.87
C SER A 304 -1.95 9.49 -4.77
N SER A 305 -2.90 10.39 -4.50
CA SER A 305 -3.08 11.55 -5.37
C SER A 305 -1.95 12.57 -5.22
N VAL A 306 -1.30 12.67 -4.04
CA VAL A 306 -0.06 13.46 -3.92
C VAL A 306 1.02 12.87 -4.81
N VAL A 307 1.17 11.53 -4.79
CA VAL A 307 2.15 10.83 -5.63
C VAL A 307 1.73 10.85 -7.11
N GLN A 308 0.44 10.85 -7.44
CA GLN A 308 -0.11 10.89 -8.81
C GLN A 308 -0.09 12.30 -9.41
N ALA A 309 -0.33 13.34 -8.61
CA ALA A 309 -0.06 14.73 -8.97
C ALA A 309 1.45 14.95 -9.14
N ALA A 310 2.24 14.14 -8.44
CA ALA A 310 3.66 14.01 -8.60
C ALA A 310 4.11 13.06 -9.74
N LEU A 311 3.18 12.38 -10.42
CA LEU A 311 3.40 11.64 -11.66
C LEU A 311 2.86 12.42 -12.87
#